data_AF-A0A9E4HZI6-F1
#
_entry.id   AF-A0A9E4HZI6-F1
#
_cell.length_a   1.000
_cell.length_b   1.000
_cell.length_c   1.000
_cell.angle_alpha   90.00
_cell.angle_beta   90.00
_cell.angle_gamma   90.00
#
_symmetry.space_group_name_H-M   'P 1'
#
loop_
_entity.id
_entity.type
_entity.pdbx_description
1 polymer ?
#
loop_
_entity_poly.entity_id
_entity_poly.type
_entity_poly.pdbx_seq_one_letter_code
_entity_poly.pdbx_strand_id
1 'polypeptide(L)'
;MHSGFLRDSGPARLRGVLRPILAVPVAAAFLSACMATSGDPCADAERDVDLFTLLDNSLSGTYDACLGDLRDDLARARLRARVLQGEADRLEAEAEALEGERAEAARRLAALNARQADALNRLEQARQGQVVDQLVLDDVLEREQELASELEVLNRDGGIDPAEAQRLEREQSDLMERIDALLSEG
;
A
#
# COMPACT_ATOMS: atom_id res chain seq x y z
N MET A 1 -6.83 5.59 -64.72
CA MET A 1 -8.17 6.17 -64.50
C MET A 1 -8.85 5.35 -63.42
N HIS A 2 -9.59 6.01 -62.52
CA HIS A 2 -10.22 5.47 -61.29
C HIS A 2 -9.24 5.45 -60.11
N SER A 3 -9.21 6.54 -59.32
CA SER A 3 -9.96 6.72 -58.05
C SER A 3 -9.13 6.18 -56.90
N GLY A 4 -8.50 6.99 -56.06
CA GLY A 4 -9.13 8.04 -55.28
C GLY A 4 -9.46 7.46 -53.90
N PHE A 5 -8.45 7.28 -53.06
CA PHE A 5 -8.63 7.01 -51.64
C PHE A 5 -7.67 7.92 -50.85
N LEU A 6 -8.18 9.13 -50.58
CA LEU A 6 -7.68 9.98 -49.52
C LEU A 6 -7.88 9.21 -48.21
N ARG A 7 -6.80 8.68 -47.65
CA ARG A 7 -6.81 8.15 -46.30
C ARG A 7 -6.59 9.33 -45.35
N ASP A 8 -7.69 9.69 -44.73
CA ASP A 8 -7.89 10.67 -43.68
C ASP A 8 -6.76 10.65 -42.64
N SER A 9 -5.91 11.67 -42.65
CA SER A 9 -4.93 11.94 -41.62
C SER A 9 -5.64 12.61 -40.44
N GLY A 10 -6.22 11.81 -39.56
CA GLY A 10 -6.81 12.29 -38.32
C GLY A 10 -5.74 12.90 -37.40
N PRO A 11 -6.02 14.04 -36.73
CA PRO A 11 -5.12 14.54 -35.70
C PRO A 11 -5.11 13.55 -34.53
N ALA A 12 -3.92 13.00 -34.25
CA ALA A 12 -3.62 12.29 -33.02
C ALA A 12 -3.89 13.23 -31.84
N ARG A 13 -5.10 13.14 -31.26
CA ARG A 13 -5.40 13.71 -29.96
C ARG A 13 -4.58 12.95 -28.94
N LEU A 14 -3.48 13.56 -28.52
CA LEU A 14 -2.82 13.27 -27.24
C LEU A 14 -3.87 13.37 -26.13
N ARG A 15 -4.48 12.24 -25.76
CA ARG A 15 -5.20 12.10 -24.49
C ARG A 15 -4.14 12.06 -23.40
N GLY A 16 -3.68 13.24 -22.98
CA GLY A 16 -3.08 13.41 -21.68
C GLY A 16 -4.13 13.03 -20.64
N VAL A 17 -3.93 11.90 -19.98
CA VAL A 17 -4.67 11.50 -18.79
C VAL A 17 -4.17 12.40 -17.66
N LEU A 18 -4.73 13.61 -17.59
CA LEU A 18 -4.71 14.45 -16.41
C LEU A 18 -5.53 13.70 -15.35
N ARG A 19 -4.86 13.04 -14.42
CA ARG A 19 -5.41 12.73 -13.10
C ARG A 19 -5.77 14.06 -12.43
N PRO A 20 -7.05 14.37 -12.17
CA PRO A 20 -7.36 15.38 -11.18
C PRO A 20 -7.04 14.77 -9.82
N ILE A 21 -5.85 15.09 -9.30
CA ILE A 21 -5.61 14.93 -7.87
C ILE A 21 -6.62 15.85 -7.19
N LEU A 22 -7.50 15.22 -6.42
CA LEU A 22 -8.44 15.80 -5.48
C LEU A 22 -7.78 16.97 -4.71
N ALA A 23 -8.01 18.19 -5.18
CA ALA A 23 -7.93 19.36 -4.32
C ALA A 23 -9.26 19.39 -3.57
N VAL A 24 -9.29 18.81 -2.38
CA VAL A 24 -10.35 19.06 -1.40
C VAL A 24 -10.03 20.42 -0.80
N PRO A 25 -10.79 21.50 -1.08
CA PRO A 25 -10.66 22.73 -0.32
C PRO A 25 -11.41 22.48 0.99
N VAL A 26 -10.74 21.93 2.00
CA VAL A 26 -11.20 22.15 3.39
C VAL A 26 -10.79 23.57 3.75
N ALA A 27 -11.53 24.52 3.17
CA ALA A 27 -11.47 25.91 3.54
C ALA A 27 -12.01 26.02 4.97
N ALA A 28 -11.08 26.08 5.92
CA ALA A 28 -11.07 26.96 7.07
C ALA A 28 -12.46 27.48 7.50
N ALA A 29 -13.25 26.62 8.14
CA ALA A 29 -14.50 26.99 8.78
C ALA A 29 -14.44 26.68 10.28
N PHE A 30 -13.39 27.12 10.98
CA PHE A 30 -13.33 27.14 12.45
C PHE A 30 -12.38 28.23 13.00
N LEU A 31 -12.37 29.43 12.39
CA LEU A 31 -11.72 30.62 12.96
C LEU A 31 -12.76 31.63 13.48
N SER A 32 -13.76 31.14 14.20
CA SER A 32 -14.69 32.01 14.93
C SER A 32 -15.14 31.36 16.23
N ALA A 33 -14.20 31.15 17.13
CA ALA A 33 -14.48 31.02 18.55
C ALA A 33 -13.24 31.45 19.35
N CYS A 34 -13.47 32.37 20.28
CA CYS A 34 -12.51 32.94 21.23
C CYS A 34 -11.62 34.10 20.74
N MET A 35 -12.24 35.19 20.26
CA MET A 35 -11.84 36.49 20.81
C MET A 35 -12.42 36.61 22.22
N ALA A 36 -11.80 35.90 23.16
CA ALA A 36 -11.85 36.29 24.55
C ALA A 36 -10.66 37.24 24.73
N THR A 37 -10.94 38.51 24.97
CA THR A 37 -9.95 39.47 25.44
C THR A 37 -9.61 39.13 26.89
N SER A 38 -9.00 37.97 27.13
CA SER A 38 -8.15 37.77 28.29
C SER A 38 -6.82 38.38 27.89
N GLY A 39 -6.41 39.48 28.54
CA GLY A 39 -5.08 40.03 28.34
C GLY A 39 -4.08 38.88 28.49
N ASP A 40 -3.31 38.61 27.44
CA ASP A 40 -2.30 37.58 27.45
C ASP A 40 -1.23 38.03 28.46
N PRO A 41 -1.11 37.38 29.63
CA PRO A 41 -0.19 37.83 30.67
C PRO A 41 1.26 37.80 30.18
N CYS A 42 1.56 37.01 29.14
CA CYS A 42 2.87 36.99 28.50
C CYS A 42 3.09 38.19 27.56
N ALA A 43 2.03 38.74 26.94
CA ALA A 43 2.12 39.94 26.13
C ALA A 43 2.30 41.21 26.97
N ASP A 44 1.75 41.25 28.19
CA ASP A 44 1.99 42.35 29.15
C ASP A 44 3.35 42.25 29.86
N ALA A 45 3.95 41.04 29.93
CA ALA A 45 5.29 40.82 30.47
C ALA A 45 6.43 41.26 29.51
N GLU A 46 6.16 41.40 28.22
CA GLU A 46 7.11 41.81 27.16
C GLU A 46 7.11 43.32 26.84
N ARG A 47 6.27 44.14 27.51
CA ARG A 47 6.32 45.60 27.36
C ARG A 47 7.62 46.20 27.92
N ASP A 48 8.04 47.34 27.36
CA ASP A 48 9.27 48.07 27.71
C ASP A 48 9.59 48.02 29.22
N VAL A 49 10.79 47.52 29.52
CA VAL A 49 11.24 47.19 30.88
C VAL A 49 11.64 48.47 31.62
N ASP A 50 10.66 49.15 32.21
CA ASP A 50 10.87 50.26 33.15
C ASP A 50 10.63 49.80 34.60
N LEU A 51 11.29 50.44 35.57
CA LEU A 51 11.26 50.04 36.99
C LEU A 51 9.82 49.99 37.56
N PHE A 52 8.94 50.87 37.07
CA PHE A 52 7.53 50.91 37.46
C PHE A 52 6.73 49.74 36.86
N THR A 53 7.04 49.32 35.63
CA THR A 53 6.45 48.15 34.96
C THR A 53 6.88 46.85 35.66
N LEU A 54 8.13 46.75 36.12
CA LEU A 54 8.63 45.61 36.89
C LEU A 54 7.96 45.50 38.27
N LEU A 55 7.75 46.62 38.97
CA LEU A 55 7.04 46.65 40.25
C LEU A 55 5.55 46.31 40.10
N ASP A 56 4.89 46.86 39.07
CA ASP A 56 3.47 46.61 38.81
C ASP A 56 3.22 45.16 38.37
N ASN A 57 4.09 44.59 37.53
CA ASN A 57 4.03 43.17 37.15
C ASN A 57 4.41 42.22 38.31
N SER A 58 5.30 42.63 39.20
CA SER A 58 5.63 41.88 40.42
C SER A 58 4.51 41.90 41.46
N LEU A 59 3.73 42.98 41.53
CA LEU A 59 2.62 43.13 42.48
C LEU A 59 1.30 42.53 41.95
N SER A 60 1.10 42.54 40.64
CA SER A 60 -0.10 41.99 39.98
C SER A 60 -0.05 40.49 39.71
N GLY A 61 1.12 39.85 39.87
CA GLY A 61 1.29 38.40 39.67
C GLY A 61 1.23 37.95 38.20
N THR A 62 1.35 38.88 37.25
CA THR A 62 1.28 38.62 35.80
C THR A 62 2.41 37.71 35.31
N TYR A 63 3.63 37.85 35.85
CA TYR A 63 4.74 36.93 35.56
C TYR A 63 4.46 35.50 36.04
N ASP A 64 3.87 35.34 37.23
CA ASP A 64 3.53 34.01 37.76
C ASP A 64 2.39 33.36 36.96
N ALA A 65 1.42 34.15 36.49
CA ALA A 65 0.37 33.69 35.59
C ALA A 65 0.93 33.24 34.22
N CYS A 66 1.78 34.05 33.58
CA CYS A 66 2.44 33.69 32.32
C CYS A 66 3.33 32.44 32.47
N LEU A 67 4.08 32.32 33.57
CA LEU A 67 4.87 31.11 33.87
C LEU A 67 3.97 29.89 34.11
N GLY A 68 2.79 30.07 34.69
CA GLY A 68 1.76 29.04 34.82
C GLY A 68 1.27 28.56 33.45
N ASP A 69 0.87 29.49 32.58
CA ASP A 69 0.37 29.19 31.23
C ASP A 69 1.42 28.48 30.38
N LEU A 70 2.68 28.92 30.42
CA LEU A 70 3.79 28.26 29.71
C LEU A 70 4.08 26.85 30.25
N ARG A 71 3.92 26.62 31.56
CA ARG A 71 4.07 25.28 32.15
C ARG A 71 2.93 24.37 31.72
N ASP A 72 1.71 24.89 31.67
CA ASP A 72 0.54 24.15 31.19
C ASP A 72 0.66 23.83 29.70
N ASP A 73 1.15 24.76 28.87
CA ASP A 73 1.44 24.52 27.47
C ASP A 73 2.54 23.50 27.26
N LEU A 74 3.60 23.56 28.06
CA LEU A 74 4.65 22.53 28.05
C LEU A 74 4.10 21.16 28.44
N ALA A 75 3.21 21.09 29.44
CA ALA A 75 2.56 19.85 29.84
C ALA A 75 1.63 19.31 28.72
N ARG A 76 0.84 20.18 28.08
CA ARG A 76 -0.01 19.85 26.92
C ARG A 76 0.84 19.34 25.75
N ALA A 77 1.92 20.04 25.42
CA ALA A 77 2.84 19.67 24.35
C ALA A 77 3.51 18.32 24.62
N ARG A 78 3.97 18.07 25.86
CA ARG A 78 4.54 16.78 26.27
C ARG A 78 3.52 15.64 26.17
N LEU A 79 2.26 15.89 26.54
CA LEU A 79 1.21 14.89 26.42
C LEU A 79 0.92 14.57 24.94
N ARG A 80 0.79 15.60 24.09
CA ARG A 80 0.64 15.42 22.63
C ARG A 80 1.83 14.65 22.04
N ALA A 81 3.05 14.97 22.43
CA ALA A 81 4.25 14.29 21.95
C ALA A 81 4.23 12.79 22.30
N ARG A 82 3.79 12.42 23.52
CA ARG A 82 3.63 11.01 23.92
C ARG A 82 2.57 10.28 23.11
N VAL A 83 1.44 10.94 22.82
CA VAL A 83 0.37 10.36 22.00
C VAL A 83 0.89 10.10 20.58
N LEU A 84 1.54 11.08 19.97
CA LEU A 84 2.12 10.94 18.63
C LEU A 84 3.22 9.86 18.58
N GLN A 85 4.04 9.76 19.63
CA GLN A 85 5.04 8.71 19.73
C GLN A 85 4.39 7.33 19.80
N GLY A 86 3.35 7.15 20.61
CA GLY A 86 2.61 5.88 20.64
C GLY A 86 1.93 5.52 19.32
N GLU A 87 1.46 6.52 18.56
CA GLU A 87 0.93 6.31 17.22
C GLU A 87 2.02 5.92 16.22
N ALA A 88 3.21 6.53 16.31
CA ALA A 88 4.37 6.15 15.51
C ALA A 88 4.80 4.70 15.79
N ASP A 89 4.93 4.32 17.07
CA ASP A 89 5.29 2.95 17.48
C ASP A 89 4.27 1.93 16.97
N ARG A 90 2.96 2.27 17.00
CA ARG A 90 1.91 1.40 16.45
C ARG A 90 2.05 1.24 14.93
N LEU A 91 2.25 2.35 14.20
CA LEU A 91 2.41 2.32 12.75
C LEU A 91 3.68 1.55 12.34
N GLU A 92 4.76 1.65 13.11
CA GLU A 92 5.98 0.88 12.90
C GLU A 92 5.72 -0.63 13.06
N ALA A 93 5.03 -1.04 14.12
CA ALA A 93 4.64 -2.44 14.30
C ALA A 93 3.72 -2.96 13.19
N GLU A 94 2.77 -2.14 12.72
CA GLU A 94 1.92 -2.47 11.56
C GLU A 94 2.74 -2.63 10.27
N ALA A 95 3.74 -1.78 10.06
CA ALA A 95 4.63 -1.86 8.90
C ALA A 95 5.50 -3.13 8.91
N GLU A 96 6.08 -3.48 10.06
CA GLU A 96 6.86 -4.72 10.23
C GLU A 96 5.99 -5.96 9.97
N ALA A 97 4.76 -5.98 10.48
CA ALA A 97 3.81 -7.07 10.23
C ALA A 97 3.51 -7.22 8.73
N LEU A 98 3.23 -6.12 8.04
CA LEU A 98 2.99 -6.11 6.59
C LEU A 98 4.22 -6.57 5.79
N GLU A 99 5.43 -6.22 6.23
CA GLU A 99 6.66 -6.70 5.61
C GLU A 99 6.81 -8.22 5.76
N GLY A 100 6.52 -8.76 6.95
CA GLY A 100 6.49 -10.19 7.21
C GLY A 100 5.49 -10.93 6.31
N GLU A 101 4.27 -10.41 6.20
CA GLU A 101 3.22 -10.99 5.34
C GLU A 101 3.62 -10.98 3.86
N ARG A 102 4.25 -9.90 3.38
CA ARG A 102 4.76 -9.82 2.00
C ARG A 102 5.88 -10.82 1.74
N ALA A 103 6.81 -10.97 2.69
CA ALA A 103 7.88 -11.95 2.57
C ALA A 103 7.32 -13.39 2.51
N GLU A 104 6.28 -13.68 3.29
CA GLU A 104 5.61 -14.98 3.24
C GLU A 104 4.84 -15.20 1.93
N ALA A 105 4.10 -14.19 1.46
CA ALA A 105 3.40 -14.25 0.17
C ALA A 105 4.37 -14.48 -0.99
N ALA A 106 5.53 -13.82 -0.99
CA ALA A 106 6.58 -14.03 -1.98
C ALA A 106 7.14 -15.45 -1.95
N ARG A 107 7.31 -16.05 -0.76
CA ARG A 107 7.75 -17.45 -0.61
C ARG A 107 6.71 -18.43 -1.16
N ARG A 108 5.42 -18.21 -0.88
CA ARG A 108 4.31 -19.02 -1.42
C ARG A 108 4.30 -18.98 -2.95
N LEU A 109 4.42 -17.78 -3.51
CA LEU A 109 4.45 -17.59 -4.96
C LEU A 109 5.69 -18.24 -5.61
N ALA A 110 6.86 -18.13 -4.99
CA ALA A 110 8.07 -18.82 -5.45
C ALA A 110 7.91 -20.35 -5.46
N ALA A 111 7.25 -20.92 -4.45
CA ALA A 111 6.97 -22.35 -4.38
C ALA A 111 6.00 -22.80 -5.50
N LEU A 112 4.96 -22.02 -5.78
CA LEU A 112 4.03 -22.28 -6.88
C LEU A 112 4.70 -22.20 -8.26
N ASN A 113 5.56 -21.20 -8.48
CA ASN A 113 6.34 -21.07 -9.71
C ASN A 113 7.31 -22.26 -9.89
N ALA A 114 7.93 -22.74 -8.81
CA ALA A 114 8.83 -23.89 -8.87
C ALA A 114 8.10 -25.19 -9.26
N ARG A 115 6.90 -25.41 -8.70
CA ARG A 115 6.06 -26.56 -9.06
C ARG A 115 5.54 -26.49 -10.50
N GLN A 116 5.15 -25.30 -10.95
CA GLN A 116 4.76 -25.06 -12.33
C GLN A 116 5.90 -25.43 -13.31
N ALA A 117 7.12 -25.01 -13.00
CA ALA A 117 8.29 -25.37 -13.80
C ALA A 117 8.54 -26.90 -13.83
N ASP A 118 8.30 -27.61 -12.72
CA ASP A 118 8.39 -29.09 -12.70
C ASP A 118 7.31 -29.72 -13.59
N ALA A 119 6.06 -29.24 -13.50
CA ALA A 119 4.94 -29.71 -14.32
C ALA A 119 5.23 -29.57 -15.82
N LEU A 120 5.72 -28.40 -16.25
CA LEU A 120 6.12 -28.13 -17.63
C LEU A 120 7.22 -29.07 -18.11
N ASN A 121 8.25 -29.30 -17.29
CA ASN A 121 9.33 -30.23 -17.63
C ASN A 121 8.82 -31.66 -17.81
N ARG A 122 7.91 -32.13 -16.94
CA ARG A 122 7.31 -33.47 -17.04
C ARG A 122 6.42 -33.61 -18.26
N LEU A 123 5.62 -32.59 -18.57
CA LEU A 123 4.80 -32.54 -19.78
C LEU A 123 5.65 -32.58 -21.06
N GLU A 124 6.78 -31.88 -21.08
CA GLU A 124 7.70 -31.92 -22.20
C GLU A 124 8.34 -33.31 -22.36
N GLN A 125 8.68 -33.99 -21.27
CA GLN A 125 9.13 -35.39 -21.30
C GLN A 125 8.03 -36.34 -21.83
N ALA A 126 6.79 -36.19 -21.34
CA ALA A 126 5.63 -36.98 -21.81
C ALA A 126 5.44 -36.83 -23.32
N ARG A 127 5.54 -35.60 -23.84
CA ARG A 127 5.42 -35.29 -25.27
C ARG A 127 6.52 -35.94 -26.10
N GLN A 128 7.76 -35.96 -25.60
CA GLN A 128 8.89 -36.59 -26.29
C GLN A 128 8.80 -38.12 -26.28
N GLY A 129 8.15 -38.71 -25.26
CA GLY A 129 8.00 -40.15 -25.10
C GLY A 129 7.07 -40.85 -26.10
N GLN A 130 6.26 -40.12 -26.88
CA GLN A 130 5.35 -40.64 -27.92
C GLN A 130 4.28 -41.67 -27.50
N VAL A 131 4.16 -42.07 -26.22
CA VAL A 131 3.21 -43.12 -25.79
C VAL A 131 1.87 -42.58 -25.25
N VAL A 132 1.74 -41.27 -25.07
CA VAL A 132 0.55 -40.68 -24.41
C VAL A 132 -0.52 -40.27 -25.43
N ASP A 133 -1.80 -40.46 -25.09
CA ASP A 133 -2.94 -39.97 -25.87
C ASP A 133 -2.84 -38.44 -26.06
N GLN A 134 -2.73 -38.00 -27.31
CA GLN A 134 -2.59 -36.58 -27.65
C GLN A 134 -3.74 -35.73 -27.12
N LEU A 135 -4.96 -36.27 -27.07
CA LEU A 135 -6.13 -35.52 -26.65
C LEU A 135 -6.12 -35.23 -25.15
N VAL A 136 -5.56 -36.15 -24.36
CA VAL A 136 -5.40 -35.97 -22.90
C VAL A 136 -4.18 -35.09 -22.61
N LEU A 137 -3.12 -35.20 -23.40
CA LEU A 137 -1.95 -34.31 -23.29
C LEU A 137 -2.31 -32.84 -23.58
N ASP A 138 -3.13 -32.60 -24.61
CA ASP A 138 -3.59 -31.25 -24.96
C ASP A 138 -4.49 -30.64 -23.87
N ASP A 139 -5.38 -31.42 -23.24
CA ASP A 139 -6.20 -30.99 -22.09
C ASP A 139 -5.33 -30.55 -20.89
N VAL A 140 -4.31 -31.33 -20.56
CA VAL A 140 -3.41 -31.03 -19.44
C VAL A 140 -2.53 -29.82 -19.74
N LEU A 141 -2.11 -29.62 -21.00
CA LEU A 141 -1.37 -28.43 -21.43
C LEU A 141 -2.23 -27.16 -21.41
N GLU A 142 -3.50 -27.23 -21.81
CA GLU A 142 -4.43 -26.10 -21.74
C GLU A 142 -4.64 -25.69 -20.27
N ARG A 143 -4.85 -26.67 -19.39
CA ARG A 143 -5.02 -26.44 -17.95
C ARG A 143 -3.76 -25.85 -17.30
N GLU A 144 -2.58 -26.27 -17.72
CA GLU A 144 -1.32 -25.65 -17.28
C GLU A 144 -1.26 -24.18 -17.72
N GLN A 145 -1.58 -23.87 -18.98
CA GLN A 145 -1.51 -22.51 -19.49
C GLN A 145 -2.48 -21.57 -18.77
N GLU A 146 -3.67 -22.06 -18.41
CA GLU A 146 -4.60 -21.33 -17.56
C GLU A 146 -3.95 -20.98 -16.21
N LEU A 147 -3.41 -21.98 -15.50
CA LEU A 147 -2.73 -21.80 -14.21
C LEU A 147 -1.50 -20.89 -14.34
N ALA A 148 -0.76 -20.99 -15.45
CA ALA A 148 0.38 -20.14 -15.76
C ALA A 148 -0.03 -18.68 -15.89
N SER A 149 -1.12 -18.42 -16.61
CA SER A 149 -1.64 -17.07 -16.82
C SER A 149 -2.10 -16.44 -15.50
N GLU A 150 -2.72 -17.24 -14.63
CA GLU A 150 -3.16 -16.81 -13.31
C GLU A 150 -1.99 -16.49 -12.38
N LEU A 151 -0.97 -17.36 -12.36
CA LEU A 151 0.28 -17.08 -11.64
C LEU A 151 0.98 -15.83 -12.16
N GLU A 152 0.98 -15.59 -13.47
CA GLU A 152 1.59 -14.39 -14.05
C GLU A 152 0.89 -13.12 -13.56
N VAL A 153 -0.44 -13.12 -13.49
CA VAL A 153 -1.22 -11.99 -12.91
C VAL A 153 -0.83 -11.77 -11.45
N LEU A 154 -0.79 -12.84 -10.63
CA LEU A 154 -0.43 -12.75 -9.21
C LEU A 154 1.02 -12.28 -8.99
N ASN A 155 1.95 -12.67 -9.86
CA ASN A 155 3.32 -12.16 -9.86
C ASN A 155 3.39 -10.66 -10.16
N ARG A 156 2.51 -10.11 -11.01
CA ARG A 156 2.45 -8.67 -11.28
C ARG A 156 1.81 -7.88 -10.14
N ASP A 157 0.82 -8.46 -9.48
CA ASP A 157 0.06 -7.81 -8.40
C ASP A 157 0.80 -7.79 -7.06
N GLY A 158 1.95 -8.48 -6.96
CA GLY A 158 2.93 -8.31 -5.88
C GLY A 158 2.65 -9.16 -4.64
N GLY A 159 1.79 -10.18 -4.75
CA GLY A 159 1.53 -11.10 -3.65
C GLY A 159 0.34 -12.00 -3.93
N ILE A 160 0.21 -13.05 -3.12
CA ILE A 160 -0.88 -14.01 -3.17
C ILE A 160 -1.50 -14.16 -1.78
N ASP A 161 -2.83 -14.14 -1.70
CA ASP A 161 -3.57 -14.41 -0.47
C ASP A 161 -3.42 -15.89 -0.06
N PRO A 162 -3.40 -16.24 1.24
CA PRO A 162 -3.31 -17.64 1.67
C PRO A 162 -4.40 -18.56 1.08
N ALA A 163 -5.64 -18.09 0.96
CA ALA A 163 -6.74 -18.90 0.45
C ALA A 163 -6.59 -19.19 -1.05
N GLU A 164 -6.12 -18.19 -1.80
CA GLU A 164 -5.84 -18.30 -3.24
C GLU A 164 -4.64 -19.20 -3.50
N ALA A 165 -3.57 -19.06 -2.71
CA ALA A 165 -2.42 -19.97 -2.76
C ALA A 165 -2.84 -21.42 -2.53
N GLN A 166 -3.68 -21.68 -1.53
CA GLN A 166 -4.14 -23.04 -1.25
C GLN A 166 -5.08 -23.61 -2.33
N ARG A 167 -5.82 -22.76 -3.07
CA ARG A 167 -6.57 -23.19 -4.24
C ARG A 167 -5.61 -23.61 -5.35
N LEU A 168 -4.66 -22.74 -5.72
CA LEU A 168 -3.69 -23.02 -6.78
C LEU A 168 -2.80 -24.23 -6.46
N GLU A 169 -2.42 -24.42 -5.20
CA GLU A 169 -1.67 -25.60 -4.78
C GLU A 169 -2.47 -26.90 -4.99
N ARG A 170 -3.78 -26.88 -4.74
CA ARG A 170 -4.66 -28.03 -5.01
C ARG A 170 -4.78 -28.28 -6.50
N GLU A 171 -5.06 -27.24 -7.28
CA GLU A 171 -5.18 -27.36 -8.73
C GLU A 171 -3.88 -27.84 -9.38
N GLN A 172 -2.71 -27.36 -8.92
CA GLN A 172 -1.42 -27.89 -9.36
C GLN A 172 -1.18 -29.33 -8.91
N SER A 173 -1.58 -29.70 -7.70
CA SER A 173 -1.45 -31.09 -7.22
C SER A 173 -2.28 -32.05 -8.08
N ASP A 174 -3.53 -31.67 -8.38
CA ASP A 174 -4.43 -32.44 -9.24
C ASP A 174 -3.86 -32.55 -10.67
N LEU A 175 -3.30 -31.47 -11.20
CA LEU A 175 -2.63 -31.47 -12.50
C LEU A 175 -1.42 -32.42 -12.51
N MET A 176 -0.59 -32.37 -11.47
CA MET A 176 0.57 -33.24 -11.34
C MET A 176 0.19 -34.72 -11.23
N GLU A 177 -0.88 -35.04 -10.51
CA GLU A 177 -1.41 -36.41 -10.45
C GLU A 177 -1.87 -36.89 -11.85
N ARG A 178 -2.52 -36.02 -12.63
CA ARG A 178 -2.90 -36.33 -14.02
C ARG A 178 -1.68 -36.51 -14.93
N ILE A 179 -0.65 -35.69 -14.79
CA ILE A 179 0.62 -35.83 -15.53
C ILE A 179 1.30 -37.16 -15.19
N ASP A 180 1.38 -37.51 -13.91
CA ASP A 180 2.01 -38.75 -13.45
C ASP A 180 1.23 -39.99 -13.91
N ALA A 181 -0.11 -39.92 -13.92
CA ALA A 181 -0.95 -40.97 -14.49
C ALA A 181 -0.64 -41.18 -15.98
N LEU A 182 -0.55 -40.10 -16.76
CA LEU A 182 -0.21 -40.16 -18.18
C LEU A 182 1.18 -40.75 -18.45
N LEU A 183 2.15 -40.42 -17.61
CA LEU A 183 3.52 -40.95 -17.69
C LEU A 183 3.62 -42.42 -17.26
N SER A 184 2.68 -42.91 -16.46
CA SER A 184 2.66 -44.30 -15.97
C SER A 184 1.93 -45.28 -16.90
N GLU A 185 1.05 -44.78 -17.77
CA GLU A 185 0.27 -45.57 -18.73
C GLU A 185 0.99 -45.83 -20.07
N GLY A 186 2.08 -45.11 -20.33
CA GLY A 186 2.93 -45.25 -21.52
C GLY A 186 4.20 -46.08 -21.28
#